data_AF-X0SRW1-F1
#
_entry.id   AF-X0SRW1-F1
#
_cell.length_a   1.000
_cell.length_b   1.000
_cell.length_c   1.000
_cell.angle_alpha   90.00
_cell.angle_beta   90.00
_cell.angle_gamma   90.00
#
_symmetry.space_group_name_H-M   'P 1'
#
loop_
_entity.id
_entity.type
_entity.pdbx_description
1 polymer ?
#
loop_
_entity_poly.entity_id
_entity_poly.type
_entity_poly.pdbx_seq_one_letter_code
_entity_poly.pdbx_strand_id
1 'polypeptide(L)'
;MIGLIIAKIKEMGLNGIAVTEHHNPDYGYKVKEIVERAFENEVVIIPGREIYQWPVEIVELFLPNQATFRFIAHPGYPGDFTAVEDVHGIEVENALHDWHIIKHKVREMAAKHDLLLLGNS
;
A
#
# COMPACT_ATOMS: atom_id res chain seq x y z
N MET A 1 -16.89 0.56 -13.86
CA MET A 1 -15.64 -0.08 -14.33
C MET A 1 -14.92 -0.82 -13.18
N ILE A 2 -15.65 -1.48 -12.26
CA ILE A 2 -15.08 -2.28 -11.15
C ILE A 2 -14.92 -3.75 -11.55
N GLY A 3 -15.83 -4.29 -12.38
CA GLY A 3 -15.70 -5.65 -12.90
C GLY A 3 -14.39 -5.93 -13.65
N LEU A 4 -13.82 -4.92 -14.35
CA LEU A 4 -12.51 -5.05 -14.99
C LEU A 4 -11.37 -5.16 -13.97
N ILE A 5 -11.45 -4.43 -12.86
CA ILE A 5 -10.48 -4.53 -11.76
C ILE A 5 -10.54 -5.95 -11.16
N ILE A 6 -11.73 -6.46 -10.85
CA ILE A 6 -11.92 -7.81 -10.30
C ILE A 6 -11.39 -8.87 -11.26
N ALA A 7 -11.71 -8.76 -12.55
CA ALA A 7 -11.20 -9.67 -13.56
C ALA A 7 -9.66 -9.66 -13.59
N LYS A 8 -9.04 -8.48 -13.48
CA LYS A 8 -7.58 -8.36 -13.47
C LYS A 8 -6.94 -8.96 -12.21
N ILE A 9 -7.54 -8.74 -11.03
CA ILE A 9 -7.11 -9.36 -9.77
C ILE A 9 -7.08 -10.88 -9.90
N LYS A 10 -8.16 -11.46 -10.45
CA LYS A 10 -8.27 -12.91 -10.68
C LYS A 10 -7.30 -13.43 -11.73
N GLU A 11 -7.12 -12.71 -12.84
CA GLU A 11 -6.14 -13.05 -13.89
C GLU A 11 -4.72 -13.10 -13.33
N MET A 12 -4.38 -12.19 -12.41
CA MET A 12 -3.09 -12.14 -11.73
C MET A 12 -2.96 -13.16 -10.60
N GLY A 13 -4.00 -13.95 -10.31
CA GLY A 13 -4.00 -14.93 -9.21
C GLY A 13 -3.99 -14.31 -7.81
N LEU A 14 -4.36 -13.02 -7.68
CA LEU A 14 -4.42 -12.32 -6.40
C LEU A 14 -5.73 -12.60 -5.66
N ASN A 15 -5.69 -12.63 -4.34
CA ASN A 15 -6.89 -12.76 -3.51
C ASN A 15 -7.60 -11.42 -3.26
N GLY A 16 -6.93 -10.31 -3.57
CA GLY A 16 -7.42 -8.98 -3.28
C GLY A 16 -6.37 -7.91 -3.52
N ILE A 17 -6.77 -6.65 -3.30
CA ILE A 17 -5.89 -5.47 -3.42
C ILE A 17 -6.18 -4.47 -2.32
N ALA A 18 -5.19 -3.63 -2.03
CA ALA A 18 -5.41 -2.35 -1.40
C ALA A 18 -5.69 -1.27 -2.47
N VAL A 19 -6.56 -0.31 -2.17
CA VAL A 19 -6.82 0.85 -3.04
C VAL A 19 -6.37 2.10 -2.31
N THR A 20 -5.25 2.70 -2.76
CA THR A 20 -4.47 3.70 -2.00
C THR A 20 -4.36 5.04 -2.73
N GLU A 21 -5.48 5.54 -3.24
CA GLU A 21 -5.50 6.77 -4.05
C GLU A 21 -5.08 8.03 -3.24
N HIS A 22 -4.29 8.91 -3.84
CA HIS A 22 -3.80 10.14 -3.20
C HIS A 22 -4.90 11.18 -2.96
N HIS A 23 -5.78 11.37 -3.94
CA HIS A 23 -6.67 12.54 -3.98
C HIS A 23 -8.09 12.27 -3.47
N ASN A 24 -8.50 11.00 -3.41
CA ASN A 24 -9.85 10.61 -3.04
C ASN A 24 -9.85 9.45 -2.04
N PRO A 25 -9.71 9.73 -0.74
CA PRO A 25 -9.62 8.69 0.29
C PRO A 25 -10.90 7.84 0.39
N ASP A 26 -12.05 8.35 -0.09
CA ASP A 26 -13.31 7.61 -0.10
C ASP A 26 -13.39 6.58 -1.23
N TYR A 27 -12.52 6.65 -2.23
CA TYR A 27 -12.60 5.79 -3.41
C TYR A 27 -12.45 4.30 -3.03
N GLY A 28 -11.46 3.96 -2.20
CA GLY A 28 -11.25 2.59 -1.73
C GLY A 28 -12.47 2.01 -1.00
N TYR A 29 -13.16 2.84 -0.20
CA TYR A 29 -14.39 2.44 0.48
C TYR A 29 -15.53 2.17 -0.51
N LYS A 30 -15.69 3.02 -1.54
CA LYS A 30 -16.70 2.80 -2.59
C LYS A 30 -16.42 1.53 -3.40
N VAL A 31 -15.15 1.26 -3.73
CA VAL A 31 -14.77 0.01 -4.40
C VAL A 31 -15.14 -1.19 -3.54
N LYS A 32 -14.81 -1.15 -2.24
CA LYS A 32 -15.17 -2.20 -1.29
C LYS A 32 -16.69 -2.43 -1.23
N GLU A 33 -17.49 -1.38 -1.08
CA GLU A 33 -18.97 -1.49 -1.04
C GLU A 33 -19.53 -2.12 -2.32
N ILE A 34 -18.98 -1.76 -3.49
CA ILE A 34 -19.39 -2.33 -4.76
C ILE A 34 -19.03 -3.82 -4.82
N VAL A 35 -17.81 -4.20 -4.42
CA VAL A 35 -17.37 -5.60 -4.41
C VAL A 35 -18.20 -6.44 -3.44
N GLU A 36 -18.50 -5.90 -2.26
CA GLU A 36 -19.35 -6.56 -1.25
C GLU A 36 -20.77 -6.82 -1.78
N ARG A 37 -21.40 -5.84 -2.42
CA ARG A 37 -22.81 -5.92 -2.80
C ARG A 37 -23.07 -6.54 -4.17
N ALA A 38 -22.23 -6.22 -5.15
CA ALA A 38 -22.46 -6.59 -6.55
C ALA A 38 -21.63 -7.80 -6.99
N PHE A 39 -20.59 -8.16 -6.22
CA PHE A 39 -19.68 -9.25 -6.54
C PHE A 39 -19.44 -10.18 -5.35
N GLU A 40 -20.34 -10.15 -4.35
CA GLU A 40 -20.38 -11.11 -3.23
C GLU A 40 -19.02 -11.38 -2.54
N ASN A 41 -18.17 -10.35 -2.43
CA ASN A 41 -16.81 -10.48 -1.90
C ASN A 41 -15.90 -11.50 -2.63
N GLU A 42 -16.06 -11.61 -3.96
CA GLU A 42 -15.21 -12.47 -4.81
C GLU A 42 -13.70 -12.18 -4.66
N VAL A 43 -13.33 -10.98 -4.22
CA VAL A 43 -11.96 -10.56 -3.91
C VAL A 43 -11.95 -9.67 -2.67
N VAL A 44 -10.83 -9.66 -1.94
CA VAL A 44 -10.64 -8.78 -0.78
C VAL A 44 -10.29 -7.37 -1.26
N ILE A 45 -10.98 -6.35 -0.75
CA ILE A 45 -10.62 -4.95 -0.95
C ILE A 45 -10.26 -4.33 0.39
N ILE A 46 -9.05 -3.80 0.50
CA ILE A 46 -8.60 -3.01 1.65
C ILE A 46 -8.61 -1.53 1.24
N PRO A 47 -9.52 -0.71 1.79
CA PRO A 47 -9.49 0.73 1.58
C PRO A 47 -8.21 1.31 2.18
N GLY A 48 -7.62 2.30 1.52
CA GLY A 48 -6.45 3.00 2.02
C GLY A 48 -6.25 4.33 1.32
N ARG A 49 -5.08 4.93 1.56
CA ARG A 49 -4.61 6.13 0.87
C ARG A 49 -3.09 6.17 0.90
N GLU A 50 -2.52 6.90 -0.05
CA GLU A 50 -1.10 7.27 -0.04
C GLU A 50 -0.98 8.77 0.23
N ILE A 51 -0.30 9.12 1.32
CA ILE A 51 -0.14 10.50 1.76
C ILE A 51 1.32 10.94 1.61
N TYR A 52 1.49 12.17 1.15
CA TYR A 52 2.80 12.81 1.10
C TYR A 52 3.17 13.38 2.46
N GLN A 53 4.20 12.81 3.09
CA GLN A 53 4.77 13.27 4.35
C GLN A 53 6.28 13.48 4.17
N TRP A 54 6.65 14.66 3.65
CA TRP A 54 8.03 14.98 3.30
C TRP A 54 9.04 14.55 4.40
N PRO A 55 10.12 13.81 4.05
CA PRO A 55 10.59 13.50 2.69
C PRO A 55 10.04 12.22 2.07
N VAL A 56 8.97 11.63 2.62
CA VAL A 56 8.51 10.28 2.26
C VAL A 56 7.05 10.28 1.81
N GLU A 57 6.62 9.17 1.24
CA GLU A 57 5.20 8.85 1.09
C GLU A 57 4.84 7.70 2.03
N ILE A 58 3.66 7.80 2.64
CA ILE A 58 3.15 6.80 3.57
C ILE A 58 1.85 6.26 3.00
N VAL A 59 1.77 4.94 2.89
CA VAL A 59 0.50 4.25 2.64
C VAL A 59 -0.14 3.91 3.98
N GLU A 60 -1.43 4.23 4.07
CA GLU A 60 -2.30 3.84 5.17
C GLU A 60 -3.36 2.88 4.65
N LEU A 61 -3.45 1.70 5.27
CA LEU A 61 -4.45 0.68 4.99
C LEU A 61 -5.43 0.61 6.15
N PHE A 62 -6.71 0.83 5.87
CA PHE A 62 -7.77 0.88 6.88
C PHE A 62 -8.36 -0.52 7.09
N LEU A 63 -8.06 -1.10 8.26
CA LEU A 63 -8.45 -2.43 8.65
C LEU A 63 -9.72 -2.40 9.53
N PRO A 64 -10.37 -3.57 9.75
CA PRO A 64 -11.45 -3.67 10.70
C PRO A 64 -11.07 -3.15 12.10
N ASN A 65 -12.08 -2.75 12.88
CA ASN A 65 -11.90 -2.22 14.24
C ASN A 65 -11.11 -0.90 14.33
N GLN A 66 -11.14 -0.09 13.26
CA GLN A 66 -10.43 1.21 13.19
C GLN A 66 -8.90 1.08 13.33
N ALA A 67 -8.36 -0.12 13.09
CA ALA A 67 -6.92 -0.31 13.01
C ALA A 67 -6.39 0.21 11.67
N THR A 68 -5.17 0.74 11.67
CA THR A 68 -4.49 1.22 10.46
C THR A 68 -3.14 0.56 10.36
N PHE A 69 -2.88 -0.13 9.26
CA PHE A 69 -1.54 -0.57 8.91
C PHE A 69 -0.87 0.52 8.07
N ARG A 70 0.37 0.88 8.42
CA ARG A 70 1.10 2.00 7.82
C ARG A 70 2.44 1.52 7.30
N PHE A 71 2.83 1.94 6.10
CA PHE A 71 4.16 1.65 5.58
C PHE A 71 4.71 2.78 4.71
N ILE A 72 6.03 2.85 4.62
CA ILE A 72 6.73 3.81 3.74
C ILE A 72 6.68 3.28 2.31
N ALA A 73 6.08 4.06 1.41
CA ALA A 73 6.03 3.78 -0.01
C ALA A 73 7.30 4.25 -0.71
N HIS A 74 7.76 3.44 -1.67
CA HIS A 74 8.91 3.64 -2.55
C HIS A 74 10.01 4.50 -1.92
N PRO A 75 10.66 4.03 -0.84
CA PRO A 75 11.65 4.80 -0.10
C PRO A 75 12.83 5.19 -0.99
N GLY A 76 12.76 6.44 -1.47
CA GLY A 76 13.64 7.04 -2.45
C GLY A 76 14.47 8.22 -1.98
N TYR A 77 15.29 8.75 -2.88
CA TYR A 77 16.04 10.00 -2.69
C TYR A 77 15.13 11.11 -2.09
N PRO A 78 15.54 11.81 -1.00
CA PRO A 78 16.91 11.90 -0.46
C PRO A 78 17.36 10.75 0.44
N GLY A 79 16.56 9.71 0.67
CA GLY A 79 17.01 8.52 1.38
C GLY A 79 17.01 8.63 2.90
N ASP A 80 16.54 9.74 3.47
CA ASP A 80 16.42 9.94 4.92
C ASP A 80 14.98 9.73 5.38
N PHE A 81 14.66 8.47 5.69
CA PHE A 81 13.37 8.06 6.24
C PHE A 81 13.45 7.88 7.77
N THR A 82 14.54 8.31 8.41
CA THR A 82 14.77 8.07 9.84
C THR A 82 13.81 8.87 10.73
N ALA A 83 13.20 9.92 10.18
CA ALA A 83 12.21 10.75 10.86
C ALA A 83 10.79 10.16 10.85
N VAL A 84 10.58 9.01 10.18
CA VAL A 84 9.26 8.40 10.07
C VAL A 84 9.03 7.44 11.24
N GLU A 85 8.26 7.91 12.21
CA GLU A 85 7.78 7.10 13.33
C GLU A 85 6.41 6.48 13.00
N ASP A 86 6.01 5.46 13.76
CA ASP A 86 4.67 4.84 13.67
C ASP A 86 4.34 4.20 12.31
N VAL A 87 5.32 3.47 11.76
CA VAL A 87 5.15 2.61 10.58
C VAL A 87 5.42 1.16 10.94
N HIS A 88 4.77 0.26 10.21
CA HIS A 88 4.79 -1.18 10.41
C HIS A 88 5.52 -1.90 9.25
N GLY A 89 5.82 -1.18 8.18
CA GLY A 89 6.46 -1.73 6.99
C GLY A 89 7.18 -0.67 6.17
N ILE A 90 7.94 -1.16 5.21
CA ILE A 90 8.65 -0.36 4.21
C ILE A 90 8.72 -1.12 2.89
N GLU A 91 8.48 -0.41 1.80
CA GLU A 91 8.53 -0.99 0.46
C GLU A 91 9.97 -1.19 -0.01
N VAL A 92 10.28 -2.37 -0.55
CA VAL A 92 11.58 -2.73 -1.10
C VAL A 92 11.51 -3.04 -2.60
N GLU A 93 10.30 -3.23 -3.11
CA GLU A 93 10.00 -3.44 -4.53
C GLU A 93 8.76 -2.63 -4.92
N ASN A 94 8.90 -1.81 -5.95
CA ASN A 94 7.80 -1.05 -6.54
C ASN A 94 8.00 -1.01 -8.06
N ALA A 95 7.06 -1.53 -8.85
CA ALA A 95 7.30 -1.71 -10.27
C ALA A 95 7.54 -0.38 -11.03
N LEU A 96 7.01 0.74 -10.54
CA LEU A 96 7.18 2.08 -11.12
C LEU A 96 8.36 2.85 -10.54
N HIS A 97 8.79 2.51 -9.32
CA HIS A 97 9.71 3.32 -8.54
C HIS A 97 11.02 2.60 -8.15
N ASP A 98 11.20 1.34 -8.54
CA ASP A 98 12.40 0.54 -8.27
C ASP A 98 13.73 1.22 -8.65
N TRP A 99 13.71 2.12 -9.63
CA TRP A 99 14.90 2.84 -10.12
C TRP A 99 15.55 3.76 -9.09
N HIS A 100 14.82 4.18 -8.04
CA HIS A 100 15.35 5.06 -6.99
C HIS A 100 15.38 4.43 -5.59
N ILE A 101 14.81 3.24 -5.42
CA ILE A 101 14.84 2.51 -4.16
C ILE A 101 16.23 1.92 -3.90
N ILE A 102 16.87 2.35 -2.81
CA ILE A 102 18.18 1.82 -2.39
C ILE A 102 17.96 0.55 -1.56
N LYS A 103 17.73 -0.58 -2.24
CA LYS A 103 17.23 -1.83 -1.62
C LYS A 103 18.06 -2.37 -0.45
N HIS A 104 19.38 -2.17 -0.41
CA HIS A 104 20.19 -2.61 0.74
C HIS A 104 19.92 -1.75 1.99
N LYS A 105 19.83 -0.42 1.85
CA LYS A 105 19.48 0.49 2.95
C LYS A 105 18.08 0.23 3.49
N VAL A 106 17.12 -0.04 2.60
CA VAL A 106 15.75 -0.43 2.99
C VAL A 106 15.76 -1.67 3.87
N ARG A 107 16.50 -2.71 3.49
CA ARG A 107 16.61 -3.95 4.27
C ARG A 107 17.30 -3.73 5.62
N GLU A 108 18.36 -2.92 5.66
CA GLU A 108 19.03 -2.55 6.91
C GLU A 108 18.09 -1.79 7.86
N MET A 109 17.30 -0.85 7.34
CA MET A 109 16.30 -0.12 8.12
C MET A 109 15.21 -1.07 8.63
N ALA A 110 14.66 -1.91 7.77
CA ALA A 110 13.64 -2.87 8.15
C ALA A 110 14.12 -3.79 9.27
N ALA A 111 15.35 -4.30 9.18
CA ALA A 111 15.95 -5.12 10.23
C ALA A 111 16.19 -4.35 11.54
N LYS A 112 16.62 -3.08 11.46
CA LYS A 112 16.89 -2.24 12.63
C LYS A 112 15.62 -1.88 13.41
N HIS A 113 14.50 -1.72 12.70
CA HIS A 113 13.24 -1.21 13.25
C HIS A 113 12.11 -2.27 13.29
N ASP A 114 12.42 -3.53 13.00
CA ASP A 114 11.47 -4.65 12.94
C ASP A 114 10.27 -4.39 12.00
N LEU A 115 10.56 -3.84 10.81
CA LEU A 115 9.55 -3.50 9.81
C LEU A 115 9.35 -4.65 8.82
N LEU A 116 8.10 -4.81 8.36
CA LEU A 116 7.79 -5.70 7.24
C LEU A 116 8.34 -5.15 5.92
N LEU A 117 9.01 -6.00 5.15
CA LEU A 117 9.39 -5.69 3.77
C LEU A 117 8.21 -5.95 2.84
N LEU A 118 7.85 -4.96 2.02
CA LEU A 118 6.70 -5.00 1.14
C LEU A 118 7.12 -4.86 -0.32
N GLY A 119 6.38 -5.48 -1.23
CA GLY A 119 6.50 -5.28 -2.67
C GLY A 119 5.14 -4.95 -3.27
N ASN A 120 5.02 -3.84 -3.98
CA ASN A 120 3.79 -3.46 -4.68
C ASN A 120 4.03 -3.14 -6.16
N SER A 121 2.91 -2.96 -6.88
CA SER A 121 2.87 -2.71 -8.33
C SER A 121 3.00 -1.25 -8.68
#